data_AF-A0A8J5IKW2-F1
#
_entry.id   AF-A0A8J5IKW2-F1
#
_cell.length_a   1.000
_cell.length_b   1.000
_cell.length_c   1.000
_cell.angle_alpha   90.00
_cell.angle_beta   90.00
_cell.angle_gamma   90.00
#
_symmetry.space_group_name_H-M   'P 1'
#
loop_
_entity.id
_entity.type
_entity.pdbx_description
1 polymer ?
#
loop_
_entity_poly.entity_id
_entity_poly.type
_entity_poly.pdbx_seq_one_letter_code
_entity_poly.pdbx_strand_id
1 'polypeptide(L)'
;MTGKKRRGQQQRHEARNEGVKVIGFQVRSATSAAGTGSTNHLLQYSTRSCWRSYVGPKETLVLALETKTLLSEIRILNKNACAVSVSVAVENRPRSFIPVKRLENLPHSREVSVRLPFFPCNFVRLQFEREALSSIAVYA
;
A
#
# COMPACT_ATOMS: atom_id res chain seq x y z
N MET A 1 -25.40 -5.34 -30.25
CA MET A 1 -26.09 -5.30 -28.92
C MET A 1 -25.11 -5.12 -27.73
N THR A 2 -24.04 -4.32 -27.85
CA THR A 2 -22.92 -4.29 -26.87
C THR A 2 -22.84 -3.02 -26.00
N GLY A 3 -23.60 -1.96 -26.31
CA GLY A 3 -23.51 -0.66 -25.63
C GLY A 3 -24.22 -0.55 -24.27
N LYS A 4 -25.32 -1.28 -24.05
CA LYS A 4 -26.12 -1.17 -22.80
C LYS A 4 -25.42 -1.78 -21.57
N LYS A 5 -24.63 -2.85 -21.73
CA LYS A 5 -23.91 -3.50 -20.62
C LYS A 5 -22.81 -2.63 -20.02
N ARG A 6 -22.10 -1.85 -20.84
CA ARG A 6 -21.00 -0.96 -20.37
C ARG A 6 -21.53 0.18 -19.48
N ARG A 7 -22.63 0.84 -19.87
CA ARG A 7 -23.25 1.92 -19.08
C ARG A 7 -23.74 1.46 -17.71
N GLY A 8 -24.34 0.28 -17.60
CA GLY A 8 -24.83 -0.26 -16.32
C GLY A 8 -23.71 -0.67 -15.35
N GLN A 9 -22.58 -1.17 -15.84
CA GLN A 9 -21.40 -1.44 -15.00
C GLN A 9 -20.72 -0.15 -14.52
N GLN A 10 -20.66 0.87 -15.38
CA GLN A 10 -20.04 2.15 -15.06
C GLN A 10 -20.85 2.93 -14.02
N GLN A 11 -22.19 2.98 -14.16
CA GLN A 11 -23.09 3.56 -13.15
C GLN A 11 -23.03 2.82 -11.80
N ARG A 12 -22.93 1.48 -11.80
CA ARG A 12 -22.75 0.70 -10.56
C ARG A 12 -21.40 0.98 -9.87
N HIS A 13 -20.34 1.22 -10.65
CA HIS A 13 -19.03 1.59 -10.10
C HIS A 13 -19.04 3.00 -9.51
N GLU A 14 -19.73 3.94 -10.16
CA GLU A 14 -19.89 5.31 -9.67
C GLU A 14 -20.69 5.35 -8.36
N ALA A 15 -21.84 4.66 -8.28
CA ALA A 15 -22.63 4.56 -7.06
C ALA A 15 -21.88 3.86 -5.91
N ARG A 16 -21.03 2.86 -6.21
CA ARG A 16 -20.21 2.19 -5.19
C ARG A 16 -19.11 3.08 -4.61
N ASN A 17 -18.66 4.08 -5.36
CA ASN A 17 -17.61 5.01 -4.94
C ASN A 17 -18.16 6.29 -4.30
N GLU A 18 -19.48 6.43 -4.21
CA GLU A 18 -20.13 7.52 -3.49
C GLU A 18 -19.71 7.48 -2.01
N GLY A 19 -19.07 8.56 -1.54
CA GLY A 19 -18.52 8.65 -0.18
C GLY A 19 -17.08 8.15 -0.01
N VAL A 20 -16.40 7.69 -1.07
CA VAL A 20 -14.95 7.39 -1.02
C VAL A 20 -14.16 8.71 -0.96
N LYS A 21 -13.35 8.86 0.09
CA LYS A 21 -12.49 10.02 0.28
C LYS A 21 -11.04 9.61 0.60
N VAL A 22 -10.11 10.52 0.34
CA VAL A 22 -8.72 10.36 0.81
C VAL A 22 -8.71 10.45 2.33
N ILE A 23 -7.98 9.52 2.96
CA ILE A 23 -7.87 9.42 4.42
C ILE A 23 -6.44 9.75 4.79
N GLY A 24 -6.25 10.74 5.65
CA GLY A 24 -4.94 11.07 6.22
C GLY A 24 -4.47 9.97 7.16
N PHE A 25 -3.15 9.87 7.34
CA PHE A 25 -2.54 8.89 8.22
C PHE A 25 -1.28 9.43 8.88
N GLN A 26 -0.90 8.79 9.98
CA GLN A 26 0.35 9.02 10.69
C GLN A 26 1.18 7.73 10.68
N VAL A 27 2.50 7.84 10.50
CA VAL A 27 3.38 6.68 10.57
C VAL A 27 3.68 6.37 12.04
N ARG A 28 3.22 5.21 12.51
CA ARG A 28 3.41 4.78 13.91
C ARG A 28 4.73 4.06 14.12
N SER A 29 5.12 3.22 13.17
CA SER A 29 6.39 2.52 13.21
C SER A 29 6.86 2.18 11.81
N ALA A 30 8.19 2.12 11.67
CA ALA A 30 8.89 1.65 10.49
C ALA A 30 10.05 0.78 10.99
N THR A 31 10.28 -0.38 10.37
CA THR A 31 11.42 -1.26 10.74
C THR A 31 12.78 -0.63 10.47
N SER A 32 12.85 0.30 9.51
CA SER A 32 14.09 0.96 9.12
C SER A 32 13.80 2.31 8.47
N ALA A 33 14.60 3.34 8.73
CA ALA A 33 14.55 4.60 7.99
C ALA A 33 15.97 5.06 7.69
N ALA A 34 16.41 4.97 6.43
CA ALA A 34 17.71 5.48 5.99
C ALA A 34 17.79 6.99 6.22
N GLY A 35 18.96 7.52 6.61
CA GLY A 35 19.13 8.90 7.12
C GLY A 35 18.49 10.04 6.30
N THR A 36 18.32 9.89 4.98
CA THR A 36 17.63 10.89 4.12
C THR A 36 16.20 10.49 3.70
N GLY A 37 15.72 9.33 4.14
CA GLY A 37 14.43 8.72 3.81
C GLY A 37 13.51 8.66 5.02
N SER A 38 13.26 9.81 5.66
CA SER A 38 12.36 9.93 6.81
C SER A 38 10.95 9.44 6.49
N THR A 39 10.27 8.87 7.47
CA THR A 39 8.85 8.46 7.38
C THR A 39 7.92 9.64 7.08
N ASN A 40 8.32 10.87 7.39
CA ASN A 40 7.57 12.10 7.06
C ASN A 40 7.38 12.29 5.55
N HIS A 41 8.29 11.76 4.72
CA HIS A 41 8.16 11.81 3.27
C HIS A 41 6.95 11.02 2.75
N LEU A 42 6.38 10.11 3.54
CA LEU A 42 5.18 9.36 3.17
C LEU A 42 3.90 10.20 3.32
N LEU A 43 3.93 11.28 4.10
CA LEU A 43 2.77 12.16 4.30
C LEU A 43 2.48 13.02 3.07
N GLN A 44 3.47 13.19 2.19
CA GLN A 44 3.33 13.90 0.92
C GLN A 44 3.25 12.89 -0.22
N TYR A 45 2.18 12.97 -1.01
CA TYR A 45 2.03 12.14 -2.20
C TYR A 45 2.91 12.68 -3.34
N SER A 46 4.19 12.27 -3.35
CA SER A 46 5.19 12.78 -4.28
C SER A 46 6.21 11.73 -4.67
N THR A 47 6.69 11.77 -5.92
CA THR A 47 7.82 10.96 -6.39
C THR A 47 9.18 11.62 -6.11
N ARG A 48 9.19 12.87 -5.65
CA ARG A 48 10.42 13.65 -5.37
C ARG A 48 11.04 13.29 -4.02
N SER A 49 10.23 12.86 -3.07
CA SER A 49 10.62 12.43 -1.73
C SER A 49 10.10 11.03 -1.47
N CYS A 50 10.91 10.15 -0.88
CA CYS A 50 10.49 8.80 -0.53
C CYS A 50 11.06 8.37 0.82
N TRP A 51 10.30 7.55 1.54
CA TRP A 51 10.88 6.72 2.59
C TRP A 51 11.75 5.64 1.96
N ARG A 52 12.89 5.36 2.59
CA ARG A 52 13.83 4.33 2.16
C ARG A 52 14.22 3.51 3.38
N SER A 53 14.08 2.21 3.28
CA SER A 53 14.68 1.29 4.24
C SER A 53 16.19 1.21 4.01
N TYR A 54 16.95 0.77 5.03
CA TYR A 54 18.40 0.56 4.90
C TYR A 54 18.74 -0.65 4.01
N VAL A 55 18.61 -1.88 4.53
CA VAL A 55 19.11 -3.08 3.82
C VAL A 55 18.24 -4.33 4.02
N GLY A 56 17.17 -4.27 4.83
CA GLY A 56 16.36 -5.45 5.10
C GLY A 56 15.68 -6.00 3.84
N PRO A 57 15.66 -7.32 3.63
CA PRO A 57 14.92 -7.93 2.52
C PRO A 57 13.39 -7.75 2.69
N LYS A 58 12.96 -7.55 3.95
CA LYS A 58 11.57 -7.32 4.34
C LYS A 58 11.52 -6.15 5.28
N GLU A 59 10.68 -5.18 4.95
CA GLU A 59 10.58 -3.93 5.69
C GLU A 59 9.10 -3.59 5.90
N THR A 60 8.76 -3.17 7.10
CA THR A 60 7.38 -3.00 7.54
C THR A 60 7.12 -1.55 7.94
N LEU A 61 5.97 -1.04 7.52
CA LEU A 61 5.40 0.24 7.92
C LEU A 61 4.05 0.00 8.59
N VAL A 62 3.82 0.63 9.74
CA VAL A 62 2.51 0.69 10.39
C VAL A 62 1.98 2.10 10.31
N LEU A 63 0.82 2.25 9.68
CA LEU A 63 0.11 3.50 9.49
C LEU A 63 -1.11 3.52 10.41
N ALA A 64 -1.30 4.61 11.15
CA ALA A 64 -2.53 4.91 11.86
C ALA A 64 -3.37 5.86 11.02
N LEU A 65 -4.57 5.45 10.66
CA LEU A 65 -5.53 6.31 9.98
C LEU A 65 -6.04 7.38 10.96
N GLU A 66 -6.29 8.59 10.47
CA GLU A 66 -6.82 9.68 11.30
C GLU A 66 -8.21 9.38 11.86
N THR A 67 -8.99 8.60 11.12
CA THR A 67 -10.34 8.19 11.50
C THR A 67 -10.53 6.69 11.27
N LYS A 68 -11.45 6.06 12.01
CA LYS A 68 -11.90 4.70 11.72
C LYS A 68 -12.62 4.68 10.38
N THR A 69 -12.21 3.80 9.46
CA THR A 69 -12.73 3.80 8.09
C THR A 69 -12.86 2.41 7.52
N LEU A 70 -13.70 2.30 6.48
CA LEU A 70 -13.75 1.14 5.61
C LEU A 70 -12.74 1.34 4.47
N LEU A 71 -11.64 0.59 4.51
CA LEU A 71 -10.54 0.73 3.56
C LEU A 71 -10.85 0.02 2.24
N SER A 72 -10.98 0.79 1.17
CA SER A 72 -11.32 0.30 -0.18
C SER A 72 -10.13 0.26 -1.13
N GLU A 73 -9.16 1.15 -0.99
CA GLU A 73 -8.00 1.25 -1.87
C GLU A 73 -6.79 1.83 -1.14
N ILE A 74 -5.60 1.34 -1.48
CA ILE A 74 -4.32 1.92 -1.08
C ILE A 74 -3.53 2.21 -2.35
N ARG A 75 -3.08 3.45 -2.53
CA ARG A 75 -2.23 3.85 -3.66
C ARG A 75 -0.79 4.01 -3.20
N ILE A 76 0.13 3.34 -3.86
CA ILE A 76 1.54 3.26 -3.48
C ILE A 76 2.38 3.72 -4.67
N LEU A 77 3.17 4.79 -4.48
CA LEU A 77 4.20 5.18 -5.44
C LEU A 77 5.41 4.26 -5.23
N ASN A 78 5.43 3.13 -5.95
CA ASN A 78 6.46 2.13 -5.79
C ASN A 78 7.74 2.54 -6.52
N LYS A 79 8.85 2.58 -5.80
CA LYS A 79 10.16 2.79 -6.40
C LYS A 79 10.77 1.47 -6.90
N ASN A 80 10.88 0.49 -6.00
CA ASN A 80 11.66 -0.74 -6.23
C ASN A 80 11.23 -1.95 -5.38
N ALA A 81 10.13 -1.89 -4.64
CA ALA A 81 9.63 -3.07 -3.95
C ALA A 81 9.11 -4.07 -5.01
N CYS A 82 9.37 -5.37 -4.82
CA CYS A 82 8.87 -6.41 -5.72
C CYS A 82 7.53 -6.98 -5.22
N ALA A 83 7.27 -6.92 -3.92
CA ALA A 83 6.01 -7.37 -3.33
C ALA A 83 5.56 -6.43 -2.20
N VAL A 84 4.25 -6.37 -1.99
CA VAL A 84 3.64 -5.73 -0.82
C VAL A 84 2.58 -6.64 -0.23
N SER A 85 2.66 -6.85 1.09
CA SER A 85 1.62 -7.50 1.88
C SER A 85 0.91 -6.45 2.73
N VAL A 86 -0.42 -6.44 2.65
CA VAL A 86 -1.29 -5.55 3.39
C VAL A 86 -1.96 -6.33 4.51
N SER A 87 -1.79 -5.87 5.74
CA SER A 87 -2.57 -6.31 6.90
C SER A 87 -3.32 -5.14 7.51
N VAL A 88 -4.50 -5.37 8.05
CA VAL A 88 -5.34 -4.33 8.66
C VAL A 88 -5.67 -4.68 10.11
N ALA A 89 -5.88 -3.67 10.94
CA ALA A 89 -6.32 -3.84 12.32
C ALA A 89 -7.22 -2.69 12.78
N VAL A 90 -8.09 -2.95 13.75
CA VAL A 90 -8.88 -1.91 14.45
C VAL A 90 -8.09 -1.30 15.61
N GLU A 91 -7.19 -2.09 16.21
CA GLU A 91 -6.34 -1.71 17.34
C GLU A 91 -4.86 -1.93 17.00
N ASN A 92 -3.99 -1.09 17.58
CA ASN A 92 -2.55 -1.20 17.39
C ASN A 92 -1.93 -2.25 18.34
N ARG A 93 -2.30 -3.51 18.17
CA ARG A 93 -1.68 -4.64 18.87
C ARG A 93 -1.06 -5.60 17.86
N PRO A 94 0.13 -6.17 18.11
CA PRO A 94 0.80 -7.04 17.15
C PRO A 94 -0.05 -8.21 16.65
N ARG A 95 -0.88 -8.79 17.52
CA ARG A 95 -1.75 -9.95 17.20
C ARG A 95 -3.07 -9.57 16.53
N SER A 96 -3.39 -8.28 16.43
CA SER A 96 -4.66 -7.79 15.86
C SER A 96 -4.59 -7.52 14.35
N PHE A 97 -3.41 -7.59 13.74
CA PHE A 97 -3.24 -7.38 12.31
C PHE A 97 -3.62 -8.62 11.51
N ILE A 98 -4.68 -8.50 10.73
CA ILE A 98 -5.19 -9.55 9.85
C ILE A 98 -4.63 -9.31 8.44
N PRO A 99 -3.91 -10.26 7.83
CA PRO A 99 -3.47 -10.15 6.44
C PRO A 99 -4.68 -10.19 5.51
N VAL A 100 -4.79 -9.21 4.61
CA VAL A 100 -5.96 -9.09 3.72
C VAL A 100 -5.63 -9.21 2.24
N LYS A 101 -4.41 -8.84 1.84
CA LYS A 101 -4.00 -8.90 0.43
C LYS A 101 -2.48 -8.93 0.30
N ARG A 102 -1.98 -9.70 -0.66
CA ARG A 102 -0.58 -9.64 -1.11
C ARG A 102 -0.57 -9.38 -2.60
N LEU A 103 0.33 -8.51 -3.03
CA LEU A 103 0.65 -8.30 -4.44
C LEU A 103 2.13 -8.63 -4.64
N GLU A 104 2.41 -9.35 -5.72
CA GLU A 104 3.75 -9.75 -6.16
C GLU A 104 4.04 -9.12 -7.53
N ASN A 105 5.30 -9.10 -7.93
CA ASN A 105 5.78 -8.51 -9.20
C ASN A 105 5.33 -7.06 -9.39
N LEU A 106 5.47 -6.25 -8.35
CA LEU A 106 5.10 -4.84 -8.42
C LEU A 106 5.93 -4.10 -9.47
N PRO A 107 5.30 -3.27 -10.32
CA PRO A 107 6.03 -2.50 -11.31
C PRO A 107 6.97 -1.49 -10.65
N HIS A 108 8.19 -1.39 -11.15
CA HIS A 108 9.18 -0.44 -10.66
C HIS A 108 8.87 0.98 -11.13
N SER A 109 9.13 1.97 -10.28
CA SER A 109 8.89 3.41 -10.56
C SER A 109 7.48 3.72 -11.09
N ARG A 110 6.47 2.99 -10.62
CA ARG A 110 5.07 3.18 -11.00
C ARG A 110 4.16 3.20 -9.78
N GLU A 111 3.01 3.83 -9.97
CA GLU A 111 1.94 3.76 -8.99
C GLU A 111 1.27 2.38 -9.01
N VAL A 112 1.04 1.83 -7.84
CA VAL A 112 0.33 0.55 -7.63
C VAL A 112 -0.91 0.84 -6.80
N SER A 113 -2.06 0.38 -7.28
CA SER A 113 -3.34 0.50 -6.58
C SER A 113 -3.78 -0.85 -6.02
N VAL A 114 -3.86 -0.94 -4.69
CA VAL A 114 -4.29 -2.12 -3.95
C VAL A 114 -5.76 -2.00 -3.58
N ARG A 115 -6.64 -2.56 -4.42
CA ARG A 115 -8.09 -2.57 -4.16
C ARG A 115 -8.50 -3.64 -3.16
N LEU A 116 -9.39 -3.28 -2.24
CA LEU A 116 -9.87 -4.06 -1.11
C LEU A 116 -11.42 -4.01 -1.03
N PRO A 117 -12.07 -5.04 -0.47
CA PRO A 117 -13.53 -5.11 -0.32
C PRO A 117 -14.06 -4.31 0.89
N PHE A 118 -13.52 -3.10 1.15
CA PHE A 118 -13.97 -2.22 2.26
C PHE A 118 -13.76 -2.82 3.66
N PHE A 119 -12.51 -3.08 4.04
CA PHE A 119 -12.20 -3.64 5.36
C PHE A 119 -12.28 -2.57 6.48
N PRO A 120 -12.97 -2.84 7.61
CA PRO A 120 -12.97 -1.91 8.74
C PRO A 120 -11.61 -1.91 9.43
N CYS A 121 -10.94 -0.75 9.46
CA CYS A 121 -9.67 -0.62 10.14
C CYS A 121 -9.39 0.81 10.61
N ASN A 122 -8.48 0.89 11.57
CA ASN A 122 -7.85 2.13 12.02
C ASN A 122 -6.33 2.09 11.83
N PHE A 123 -5.77 0.90 11.62
CA PHE A 123 -4.34 0.68 11.39
C PHE A 123 -4.15 -0.18 10.15
N VAL A 124 -3.13 0.17 9.38
CA VAL A 124 -2.70 -0.57 8.19
C VAL A 124 -1.23 -0.88 8.34
N ARG A 125 -0.87 -2.16 8.22
CA ARG A 125 0.51 -2.62 8.14
C ARG A 125 0.83 -2.98 6.71
N LEU A 126 1.81 -2.28 6.14
CA LEU A 126 2.38 -2.57 4.84
C LEU A 126 3.73 -3.23 5.04
N GLN A 127 3.89 -4.43 4.53
CA GLN A 127 5.17 -5.12 4.51
C GLN A 127 5.65 -5.18 3.07
N PHE A 128 6.75 -4.49 2.80
CA PHE A 128 7.41 -4.45 1.50
C PHE A 128 8.54 -5.47 1.48
N GLU A 129 8.67 -6.16 0.35
CA GLU A 129 9.79 -7.05 0.09
C GLU A 129 10.56 -6.50 -1.11
N ARG A 130 11.89 -6.60 -1.02
CA ARG A 130 12.80 -6.27 -2.11
C ARG A 130 13.37 -7.56 -2.67
N GLU A 131 13.52 -7.62 -3.99
CA GLU A 131 14.22 -8.74 -4.61
C GLU A 131 15.69 -8.69 -4.18
N ALA A 132 16.15 -9.75 -3.52
CA ALA A 132 17.55 -9.91 -3.15
C ALA A 132 18.31 -10.43 -4.37
N LEU A 133 18.51 -9.61 -5.40
CA LEU A 133 19.42 -9.98 -6.48
C LEU A 133 20.85 -9.64 -6.07
N SER A 134 21.46 -10.54 -5.32
CA SER A 134 22.91 -10.71 -5.36
C SER A 134 23.22 -11.58 -6.58
N SER A 135 24.03 -11.04 -7.50
CA SER A 135 24.56 -11.66 -8.74
C SER A 135 23.63 -11.69 -9.96
N ILE A 136 24.17 -11.21 -11.08
CA ILE A 136 23.67 -11.41 -12.44
C ILE A 136 23.91 -12.89 -12.79
N ALA A 137 22.86 -13.63 -13.15
CA ALA A 137 22.97 -14.93 -13.78
C ALA A 137 22.36 -14.83 -15.18
N VAL A 138 23.16 -15.19 -16.18
CA VAL A 138 22.77 -15.19 -17.60
C VAL A 138 22.80 -16.64 -18.06
N TYR A 139 21.75 -17.10 -18.75
CA TYR A 139 21.78 -18.38 -19.46
C TYR A 139 22.47 -18.17 -20.81
N ALA A 140 23.37 -19.09 -21.18
CA ALA A 140 23.97 -19.17 -22.50
C ALA A 140 22.96 -19.71 -23.53
#